data_AF-A0A9D9G3H6-F1
#
_entry.id   AF-A0A9D9G3H6-F1
#
_cell.length_a   1.000
_cell.length_b   1.000
_cell.length_c   1.000
_cell.angle_alpha   90.00
_cell.angle_beta   90.00
_cell.angle_gamma   90.00
#
_symmetry.space_group_name_H-M   'P 1'
#
loop_
_entity.id
_entity.type
_entity.pdbx_description
1 polymer ?
#
loop_
_entity_poly.entity_id
_entity_poly.type
_entity_poly.pdbx_seq_one_letter_code
_entity_poly.pdbx_strand_id
1 'polypeptide(L)'
;MLNNKQKLKKMKIISKTLRLLPLFLFVFAFQACSDDDDNNIVVPTPQNIVELASSNPNLSSLVQAILAADGDLATVLSGPGPFTVLAPTNDAFDAFLGDDELSDIPTDVLEQVLRNHVISGNITSSTLVGLGSGYERTLAAGAAGQNLSIYFDTTGGVSFNGVANVVTGGADVEASNGTVHIIDGVIGLPTVVDHALANPAFSSLVAALSAADEDPDTDLIGTLSGAGTFTVLAPTNDAFTAFLDGASLGDIPNDVLTNVLLNHVLGSNILANDLLTAGAGYNNTLAAGPNDAADNATNVSIYFNTSDGVVFNGVATVVVADVVGTNGIVHAINAVINIPTVVTFALADPNFSTLVAALTDLTPNTDFAGILSRTEGMNMDGINPNFTVFAPTNDAFAALAAVPDEPVLTQVLLHHVISEANIVSGNLTDGVSPGMLNGQNITINLPGTGDNIADVTDAAGNADIGIVAVDVQAGNGVIHVLNKVMLPADE
;
A
#
# COMPACT_ATOMS: atom_id res chain seq x y z
N MET A 1 -56.03 31.96 27.50
CA MET A 1 -55.49 33.31 27.23
C MET A 1 -54.67 33.22 25.95
N LEU A 2 -55.28 33.51 24.80
CA LEU A 2 -55.06 34.70 23.94
C LEU A 2 -53.64 34.77 23.33
N ASN A 3 -53.50 34.47 22.03
CA ASN A 3 -53.29 35.43 20.89
C ASN A 3 -51.79 35.82 20.72
N ASN A 4 -51.18 36.05 19.55
CA ASN A 4 -51.57 36.29 18.16
C ASN A 4 -50.27 36.15 17.31
N LYS A 5 -50.22 35.40 16.20
CA LYS A 5 -50.31 35.85 14.79
C LYS A 5 -49.51 37.11 14.39
N GLN A 6 -48.59 36.93 13.43
CA GLN A 6 -48.52 37.60 12.11
C GLN A 6 -47.45 36.87 11.26
N LYS A 7 -47.73 36.09 10.19
CA LYS A 7 -48.32 36.31 8.85
C LYS A 7 -47.49 37.14 7.84
N LEU A 8 -47.18 36.45 6.74
CA LEU A 8 -47.07 36.88 5.32
C LEU A 8 -45.83 37.72 4.94
N LYS A 9 -45.19 37.53 3.77
CA LYS A 9 -45.79 37.27 2.45
C LYS A 9 -44.75 36.74 1.46
N LYS A 10 -45.07 35.65 0.76
CA LYS A 10 -44.52 35.29 -0.56
C LYS A 10 -44.93 36.36 -1.57
N MET A 11 -44.08 36.66 -2.56
CA MET A 11 -44.57 37.13 -3.86
C MET A 11 -43.67 36.65 -5.01
N LYS A 12 -44.30 35.88 -5.90
CA LYS A 12 -43.81 35.38 -7.18
C LYS A 12 -44.75 35.97 -8.24
N ILE A 13 -44.26 36.77 -9.19
CA ILE A 13 -44.98 37.31 -10.37
C ILE A 13 -43.87 37.54 -11.42
N ILE A 14 -43.60 36.67 -12.41
CA ILE A 14 -44.26 36.48 -13.72
C ILE A 14 -44.67 37.79 -14.43
N SER A 15 -43.94 38.19 -15.48
CA SER A 15 -44.58 38.47 -16.78
C SER A 15 -43.56 38.62 -17.92
N LYS A 16 -43.95 38.07 -19.07
CA LYS A 16 -43.33 38.16 -20.40
C LYS A 16 -43.69 39.50 -21.05
N THR A 17 -42.76 40.07 -21.84
CA THR A 17 -42.97 40.90 -23.07
C THR A 17 -41.56 41.25 -23.60
N LEU A 18 -41.00 40.65 -24.65
CA LEU A 18 -41.23 40.81 -26.10
C LEU A 18 -41.58 42.25 -26.54
N ARG A 19 -40.60 42.97 -27.14
CA ARG A 19 -40.66 43.62 -28.49
C ARG A 19 -39.52 44.62 -28.76
N LEU A 20 -38.92 44.45 -29.95
CA LEU A 20 -38.34 45.43 -30.91
C LEU A 20 -37.00 46.16 -30.65
N LEU A 21 -35.97 45.72 -31.42
CA LEU A 21 -34.93 46.42 -32.23
C LEU A 21 -34.61 47.93 -32.00
N PRO A 22 -33.35 48.38 -32.18
CA PRO A 22 -32.73 48.41 -33.52
C PRO A 22 -31.32 47.79 -33.62
N LEU A 23 -31.13 47.20 -34.80
CA LEU A 23 -29.94 46.66 -35.43
C LEU A 23 -28.86 47.74 -35.56
N PHE A 24 -27.75 47.62 -34.82
CA PHE A 24 -26.54 48.39 -35.07
C PHE A 24 -25.63 47.55 -35.98
N LEU A 25 -25.75 47.80 -37.28
CA LEU A 25 -24.95 47.19 -38.34
C LEU A 25 -23.52 47.74 -38.25
N PHE A 26 -22.62 47.02 -37.58
CA PHE A 26 -21.20 47.33 -37.58
C PHE A 26 -20.59 46.77 -38.88
N VAL A 27 -20.46 47.64 -39.87
CA VAL A 27 -19.75 47.34 -41.12
C VAL A 27 -18.25 47.29 -40.80
N PHE A 28 -17.72 46.08 -40.56
CA PHE A 28 -16.29 45.85 -40.69
C PHE A 28 -15.94 45.88 -42.18
N ALA A 29 -15.24 46.92 -42.60
CA ALA A 29 -14.59 46.96 -43.89
C ALA A 29 -13.47 45.90 -43.88
N PHE A 30 -13.68 44.78 -44.56
CA PHE A 30 -12.59 43.94 -45.03
C PHE A 30 -11.81 44.75 -46.06
N GLN A 31 -10.64 45.26 -45.68
CA GLN A 31 -9.61 45.54 -46.67
C GLN A 31 -9.00 44.20 -47.06
N ALA A 32 -9.41 43.71 -48.24
CA ALA A 32 -8.66 42.71 -48.96
C ALA A 32 -7.41 43.40 -49.53
N CYS A 33 -6.26 43.24 -48.87
CA CYS A 33 -4.98 43.40 -49.56
C CYS A 33 -4.81 42.19 -50.48
N SER A 34 -5.05 42.44 -51.76
CA SER A 34 -4.49 41.69 -52.86
C SER A 34 -3.05 42.16 -53.02
N ASP A 35 -2.10 41.42 -52.45
CA ASP A 35 -0.70 41.50 -52.89
C ASP A 35 -0.21 40.06 -53.08
N ASP A 36 -0.10 39.70 -54.35
CA ASP A 36 0.64 38.55 -54.87
C ASP A 36 2.13 38.80 -54.55
N ASP A 37 2.59 38.32 -53.41
CA ASP A 37 4.01 38.04 -53.18
C ASP A 37 4.14 36.56 -52.82
N ASP A 38 4.54 35.77 -53.82
CA ASP A 38 4.96 34.36 -53.74
C ASP A 38 6.24 34.21 -52.89
N ASN A 39 6.20 34.64 -51.63
CA ASN A 39 7.05 34.06 -50.61
C ASN A 39 6.28 32.90 -50.01
N ASN A 40 6.51 31.71 -50.59
CA ASN A 40 6.16 30.44 -49.98
C ASN A 40 6.93 30.31 -48.65
N ILE A 41 6.46 31.02 -47.61
CA ILE A 41 6.81 30.73 -46.24
C ILE A 41 6.17 29.38 -45.96
N VAL A 42 6.94 28.32 -46.24
CA VAL A 42 6.68 27.00 -45.70
C VAL A 42 6.78 27.17 -44.18
N VAL A 43 5.66 27.44 -43.52
CA VAL A 43 5.58 27.26 -42.08
C VAL A 43 5.85 25.77 -41.86
N PRO A 44 6.97 25.38 -41.24
CA PRO A 44 7.27 23.98 -41.04
C PRO A 44 6.10 23.38 -40.26
N THR A 45 5.51 22.30 -40.78
CA THR A 45 4.56 21.52 -39.99
C THR A 45 5.28 21.05 -38.73
N PRO A 46 4.72 21.27 -37.52
CA PRO A 46 5.36 20.81 -36.30
C PRO A 46 5.61 19.30 -36.38
N GLN A 47 6.85 18.87 -36.14
CA GLN A 47 7.27 17.48 -36.22
C GLN A 47 6.59 16.67 -35.11
N ASN A 48 6.19 15.43 -35.38
CA ASN A 48 5.82 14.50 -34.30
C ASN A 48 7.07 14.03 -33.52
N ILE A 49 6.89 13.33 -32.41
CA ILE A 49 7.99 12.88 -31.53
C ILE A 49 9.06 12.07 -32.29
N VAL A 50 8.66 11.14 -33.15
CA VAL A 50 9.61 10.28 -33.90
C VAL A 50 10.37 11.09 -34.94
N GLU A 51 9.70 11.99 -35.66
CA GLU A 51 10.31 12.91 -36.61
C GLU A 51 11.28 13.86 -35.91
N LEU A 52 10.91 14.37 -34.73
CA LEU A 52 11.74 15.24 -33.90
C LEU A 52 13.01 14.51 -33.47
N ALA A 53 12.88 13.31 -32.89
CA ALA A 53 14.01 12.49 -32.49
C ALA A 53 14.94 12.17 -33.66
N SER A 54 14.37 11.80 -34.82
CA SER A 54 15.13 11.52 -36.05
C SER A 54 15.90 12.72 -36.60
N SER A 55 15.41 13.94 -36.33
CA SER A 55 16.08 15.18 -36.75
C SER A 55 17.13 15.68 -35.75
N ASN A 56 17.19 15.08 -34.55
CA ASN A 56 18.14 15.46 -33.51
C ASN A 56 19.33 14.48 -33.49
N PRO A 57 20.55 14.93 -33.85
CA PRO A 57 21.72 14.05 -33.91
C PRO A 57 22.12 13.48 -32.54
N ASN A 58 21.73 14.11 -31.43
CA ASN A 58 22.01 13.60 -30.08
C ASN A 58 21.07 12.47 -29.65
N LEU A 59 20.05 12.14 -30.46
CA LEU A 59 19.05 11.11 -30.18
C LEU A 59 19.11 9.94 -31.18
N SER A 60 20.18 9.82 -31.96
CA SER A 60 20.31 8.75 -32.96
C SER A 60 20.27 7.34 -32.36
N SER A 61 20.84 7.14 -31.17
CA SER A 61 20.80 5.83 -30.48
C SER A 61 19.38 5.49 -30.03
N LEU A 62 18.60 6.47 -29.55
CA LEU A 62 17.18 6.30 -29.23
C LEU A 62 16.37 5.88 -30.46
N VAL A 63 16.60 6.54 -31.60
CA VAL A 63 15.90 6.19 -32.86
C VAL A 63 16.24 4.78 -33.29
N GLN A 64 17.52 4.37 -33.20
CA GLN A 64 17.92 2.99 -33.49
C GLN A 64 17.27 1.98 -32.53
N ALA A 65 17.21 2.29 -31.23
CA ALA A 65 16.55 1.46 -30.24
C ALA A 65 15.05 1.28 -30.52
N ILE A 66 14.34 2.35 -30.86
CA ILE A 66 12.91 2.29 -31.23
C ILE A 66 12.68 1.40 -32.45
N LEU A 67 13.60 1.39 -33.41
CA LEU A 67 13.50 0.54 -34.61
C LEU A 67 13.90 -0.92 -34.36
N ALA A 68 14.72 -1.17 -33.34
CA ALA A 68 15.22 -2.50 -33.00
C ALA A 68 14.32 -3.26 -32.00
N ALA A 69 13.62 -2.54 -31.12
CA ALA A 69 12.74 -3.12 -30.12
C ALA A 69 11.56 -3.86 -30.73
N ASP A 70 11.03 -4.83 -29.99
CA ASP A 70 9.75 -5.44 -30.34
C ASP A 70 8.59 -4.44 -30.21
N GLY A 71 7.46 -4.81 -30.79
CA GLY A 71 6.27 -3.97 -30.84
C GLY A 71 6.32 -2.93 -31.98
N ASP A 72 5.43 -1.95 -31.90
CA ASP A 72 5.29 -0.89 -32.91
C ASP A 72 5.34 0.48 -32.24
N LEU A 73 6.32 0.67 -31.35
CA LEU A 73 6.45 1.90 -30.56
C LEU A 73 6.68 3.12 -31.45
N ALA A 74 7.35 2.95 -32.60
CA ALA A 74 7.48 4.00 -33.61
C ALA A 74 6.10 4.50 -34.08
N THR A 75 5.20 3.59 -34.47
CA THR A 75 3.85 4.00 -34.91
C THR A 75 3.04 4.58 -33.76
N VAL A 76 3.18 4.05 -32.54
CA VAL A 76 2.54 4.62 -31.34
C VAL A 76 2.98 6.07 -31.12
N LEU A 77 4.29 6.33 -31.14
CA LEU A 77 4.87 7.65 -30.89
C LEU A 77 4.75 8.63 -32.08
N SER A 78 4.45 8.15 -33.29
CA SER A 78 4.01 8.99 -34.41
C SER A 78 2.49 9.23 -34.43
N GLY A 79 1.74 8.45 -33.65
CA GLY A 79 0.29 8.51 -33.56
C GLY A 79 -0.24 9.72 -32.76
N PRO A 80 -1.57 9.81 -32.58
CA PRO A 80 -2.17 10.87 -31.78
C PRO A 80 -1.77 10.74 -30.31
N GLY A 81 -1.17 11.80 -29.76
CA GLY A 81 -0.85 11.93 -28.34
C GLY A 81 -1.97 12.60 -27.52
N PRO A 82 -1.64 13.29 -26.41
CA PRO A 82 -0.28 13.70 -26.04
C PRO A 82 0.55 12.60 -25.35
N PHE A 83 1.84 12.59 -25.64
CA PHE A 83 2.86 11.82 -24.90
C PHE A 83 3.89 12.75 -24.26
N THR A 84 4.53 12.27 -23.20
CA THR A 84 5.77 12.83 -22.69
C THR A 84 6.86 11.78 -22.85
N VAL A 85 7.89 12.08 -23.64
CA VAL A 85 9.01 11.16 -23.87
C VAL A 85 10.25 11.67 -23.17
N LEU A 86 10.80 10.83 -22.31
CA LEU A 86 12.08 11.04 -21.65
C LEU A 86 13.16 10.48 -22.60
N ALA A 87 13.78 11.32 -23.41
CA ALA A 87 14.65 10.89 -24.52
C ALA A 87 16.12 10.84 -24.09
N PRO A 88 16.73 9.66 -23.88
CA PRO A 88 18.15 9.58 -23.52
C PRO A 88 19.04 10.04 -24.67
N THR A 89 20.11 10.76 -24.34
CA THR A 89 21.14 11.13 -25.31
C THR A 89 21.95 9.92 -25.79
N ASN A 90 22.70 10.07 -26.88
CA ASN A 90 23.66 9.06 -27.30
C ASN A 90 24.66 8.72 -26.18
N ASP A 91 25.20 9.74 -25.48
CA ASP A 91 26.10 9.53 -24.34
C ASP A 91 25.44 8.70 -23.21
N ALA A 92 24.13 8.88 -22.99
CA ALA A 92 23.37 8.09 -22.03
C ALA A 92 23.24 6.62 -22.46
N PHE A 93 23.03 6.36 -23.75
CA PHE A 93 23.03 5.01 -24.30
C PHE A 93 24.42 4.36 -24.25
N ASP A 94 25.47 5.11 -24.58
CA ASP A 94 26.85 4.62 -24.50
C ASP A 94 27.21 4.24 -23.06
N ALA A 95 26.79 5.04 -22.07
CA ALA A 95 26.97 4.74 -20.66
C ALA A 95 26.15 3.52 -20.18
N PHE A 96 24.92 3.37 -20.68
CA PHE A 96 24.04 2.24 -20.33
C PHE A 96 24.53 0.91 -20.91
N LEU A 97 25.03 0.92 -22.15
CA LEU A 97 25.52 -0.26 -22.84
C LEU A 97 26.92 -0.67 -22.36
N GLY A 98 27.76 0.29 -21.98
CA GLY A 98 29.14 -0.01 -21.59
C GLY A 98 29.92 -0.65 -22.73
N ASP A 99 30.33 -1.91 -22.54
CA ASP A 99 31.01 -2.71 -23.57
C ASP A 99 30.05 -3.54 -24.44
N ASP A 100 28.77 -3.61 -24.09
CA ASP A 100 27.74 -4.36 -24.83
C ASP A 100 27.23 -3.57 -26.05
N GLU A 101 26.65 -4.27 -27.03
CA GLU A 101 25.97 -3.67 -28.17
C GLU A 101 24.45 -3.63 -27.93
N LEU A 102 23.74 -2.69 -28.58
CA LEU A 102 22.27 -2.61 -28.50
C LEU A 102 21.59 -3.94 -28.88
N SER A 103 22.19 -4.71 -29.80
CA SER A 103 21.70 -6.02 -30.22
C SER A 103 21.89 -7.13 -29.19
N ASP A 104 22.69 -6.91 -28.15
CA ASP A 104 22.86 -7.86 -27.05
C ASP A 104 21.70 -7.80 -26.05
N ILE A 105 20.90 -6.74 -26.10
CA ILE A 105 19.68 -6.60 -25.31
C ILE A 105 18.53 -7.36 -26.00
N PRO A 106 17.84 -8.27 -25.29
CA PRO A 106 16.63 -8.90 -25.81
C PRO A 106 15.59 -7.85 -26.24
N THR A 107 15.00 -8.02 -27.43
CA THR A 107 14.13 -7.03 -28.07
C THR A 107 12.84 -6.74 -27.28
N ASP A 108 12.35 -7.72 -26.53
CA ASP A 108 11.20 -7.62 -25.63
C ASP A 108 11.55 -6.83 -24.36
N VAL A 109 12.76 -7.02 -23.82
CA VAL A 109 13.28 -6.21 -22.72
C VAL A 109 13.51 -4.77 -23.18
N LEU A 110 14.12 -4.58 -24.36
CA LEU A 110 14.34 -3.26 -24.95
C LEU A 110 13.02 -2.51 -25.16
N GLU A 111 11.96 -3.19 -25.62
CA GLU A 111 10.63 -2.61 -25.72
C GLU A 111 10.15 -2.07 -24.36
N GLN A 112 10.25 -2.88 -23.29
CA GLN A 112 9.82 -2.43 -21.97
C GLN A 112 10.65 -1.24 -21.45
N VAL A 113 11.98 -1.28 -21.65
CA VAL A 113 12.84 -0.15 -21.29
C VAL A 113 12.41 1.12 -22.02
N LEU A 114 12.17 1.06 -23.33
CA LEU A 114 11.71 2.22 -24.09
C LEU A 114 10.31 2.68 -23.65
N ARG A 115 9.39 1.76 -23.36
CA ARG A 115 8.05 2.11 -22.84
C ARG A 115 8.13 2.73 -21.43
N ASN A 116 9.19 2.45 -20.68
CA ASN A 116 9.43 3.09 -19.39
C ASN A 116 9.87 4.57 -19.53
N HIS A 117 10.30 4.97 -20.72
CA HIS A 117 10.63 6.36 -21.05
C HIS A 117 9.45 7.14 -21.62
N VAL A 118 8.26 6.53 -21.69
CA VAL A 118 7.07 7.17 -22.25
C VAL A 118 6.00 7.28 -21.17
N ILE A 119 5.52 8.50 -20.94
CA ILE A 119 4.39 8.80 -20.06
C ILE A 119 3.22 9.26 -20.94
N SER A 120 2.01 8.79 -20.65
CA SER A 120 0.80 9.28 -21.32
C SER A 120 0.42 10.65 -20.76
N GLY A 121 0.23 11.64 -21.63
CA GLY A 121 -0.06 13.02 -21.22
C GLY A 121 1.04 14.00 -21.63
N ASN A 122 0.73 15.29 -21.54
CA ASN A 122 1.68 16.38 -21.82
C ASN A 122 2.19 16.99 -20.52
N ILE A 123 3.30 16.48 -19.99
CA ILE A 123 3.86 16.89 -18.70
C ILE A 123 5.09 17.76 -18.96
N THR A 124 4.95 19.04 -18.65
CA THR A 124 6.04 20.02 -18.79
C THR A 124 6.94 20.03 -17.56
N SER A 125 8.17 20.51 -17.71
CA SER A 125 9.10 20.72 -16.59
C SER A 125 8.51 21.64 -15.53
N SER A 126 7.75 22.66 -15.95
CA SER A 126 7.02 23.57 -15.06
C SER A 126 5.92 22.88 -14.24
N THR A 127 5.27 21.85 -14.80
CA THR A 127 4.29 21.03 -14.08
C THR A 127 4.99 20.21 -13.00
N LEU A 128 6.10 19.55 -13.34
CA LEU A 128 6.91 18.77 -12.39
C LEU A 128 7.46 19.64 -11.26
N VAL A 129 7.99 20.83 -11.58
CA VAL A 129 8.49 21.79 -10.60
C VAL A 129 7.36 22.29 -9.68
N GLY A 130 6.14 22.45 -10.22
CA GLY A 130 4.97 22.82 -9.41
C GLY A 130 4.57 21.75 -8.39
N LEU A 131 4.88 20.47 -8.67
CA LEU A 131 4.64 19.34 -7.77
C LEU A 131 5.81 19.08 -6.81
N GLY A 132 7.02 19.50 -7.17
CA GLY A 132 8.23 19.32 -6.37
C GLY A 132 8.84 17.93 -6.56
N SER A 133 8.14 16.89 -6.12
CA SER A 133 8.51 15.49 -6.37
C SER A 133 7.28 14.59 -6.31
N GLY A 134 7.36 13.38 -6.86
CA GLY A 134 6.24 12.46 -6.87
C GLY A 134 6.45 11.29 -7.83
N TYR A 135 5.34 10.64 -8.19
CA TYR A 135 5.34 9.52 -9.12
C TYR A 135 4.39 9.79 -10.28
N GLU A 136 4.84 9.42 -11.48
CA GLU A 136 4.00 9.30 -12.68
C GLU A 136 3.91 7.82 -13.10
N ARG A 137 3.04 7.51 -14.08
CA ARG A 137 2.96 6.16 -14.66
C ARG A 137 3.50 6.16 -16.08
N THR A 138 4.41 5.24 -16.37
CA THR A 138 4.97 5.07 -17.71
C THR A 138 4.05 4.20 -18.55
N LEU A 139 4.45 3.86 -19.78
CA LEU A 139 3.74 2.87 -20.57
C LEU A 139 4.20 1.45 -20.25
N ALA A 140 5.38 1.24 -19.67
CA ALA A 140 5.94 -0.08 -19.38
C ALA A 140 5.05 -0.91 -18.44
N ALA A 141 4.98 -2.21 -18.68
CA ALA A 141 4.22 -3.13 -17.86
C ALA A 141 4.94 -3.39 -16.53
N GLY A 142 4.18 -3.38 -15.44
CA GLY A 142 4.64 -3.65 -14.09
C GLY A 142 3.81 -4.72 -13.39
N ALA A 143 3.95 -4.80 -12.07
CA ALA A 143 3.21 -5.74 -11.25
C ALA A 143 1.69 -5.52 -11.30
N ALA A 144 0.93 -6.57 -10.98
CA ALA A 144 -0.54 -6.56 -10.91
C ALA A 144 -1.26 -6.11 -12.20
N GLY A 145 -0.61 -6.22 -13.37
CA GLY A 145 -1.19 -5.76 -14.65
C GLY A 145 -1.25 -4.24 -14.79
N GLN A 146 -0.58 -3.52 -13.89
CA GLN A 146 -0.50 -2.06 -13.89
C GLN A 146 0.76 -1.60 -14.63
N ASN A 147 0.78 -0.35 -15.10
CA ASN A 147 2.01 0.22 -15.64
C ASN A 147 2.99 0.59 -14.52
N LEU A 148 4.30 0.55 -14.82
CA LEU A 148 5.36 0.95 -13.90
C LEU A 148 5.22 2.41 -13.47
N SER A 149 5.56 2.65 -12.21
CA SER A 149 5.73 3.99 -11.67
C SER A 149 7.12 4.52 -12.03
N ILE A 150 7.22 5.84 -12.15
CA ILE A 150 8.49 6.54 -12.31
C ILE A 150 8.53 7.69 -11.30
N TYR A 151 9.54 7.70 -10.44
CA TYR A 151 9.77 8.76 -9.49
C TYR A 151 10.37 9.97 -10.19
N PHE A 152 9.92 11.18 -9.86
CA PHE A 152 10.56 12.42 -10.27
C PHE A 152 10.88 13.31 -9.05
N ASP A 153 11.99 14.04 -9.12
CA ASP A 153 12.41 15.06 -8.15
C ASP A 153 12.90 16.30 -8.89
N THR A 154 12.63 17.47 -8.34
CA THR A 154 12.99 18.78 -8.90
C THR A 154 13.93 19.61 -8.02
N THR A 155 14.37 19.08 -6.87
CA THR A 155 15.22 19.79 -5.89
C THR A 155 16.55 20.27 -6.49
N GLY A 156 17.10 19.55 -7.47
CA GLY A 156 18.36 19.86 -8.17
C GLY A 156 18.19 20.11 -9.68
N GLY A 157 16.97 20.40 -10.14
CA GLY A 157 16.56 20.21 -11.54
C GLY A 157 15.71 18.93 -11.68
N VAL A 158 15.01 18.79 -12.81
CA VAL A 158 14.13 17.62 -13.03
C VAL A 158 14.98 16.37 -13.23
N SER A 159 14.77 15.38 -12.37
CA SER A 159 15.41 14.07 -12.44
C SER A 159 14.37 12.96 -12.32
N PHE A 160 14.70 11.77 -12.81
CA PHE A 160 13.84 10.60 -12.83
C PHE A 160 14.57 9.38 -12.25
N ASN A 161 13.88 8.66 -11.35
CA ASN A 161 14.37 7.48 -10.63
C ASN A 161 15.76 7.64 -9.98
N GLY A 162 16.23 8.87 -9.74
CA GLY A 162 17.57 9.15 -9.24
C GLY A 162 18.72 8.79 -10.20
N VAL A 163 18.42 8.35 -11.43
CA VAL A 163 19.42 7.85 -12.40
C VAL A 163 19.58 8.74 -13.63
N ALA A 164 18.58 9.57 -13.94
CA ALA A 164 18.60 10.42 -15.14
C ALA A 164 18.11 11.84 -14.84
N ASN A 165 18.83 12.83 -15.33
CA ASN A 165 18.50 14.26 -15.22
C ASN A 165 18.13 14.81 -16.59
N VAL A 166 17.21 15.77 -16.61
CA VAL A 166 16.94 16.56 -17.81
C VAL A 166 18.15 17.45 -18.11
N VAL A 167 18.72 17.32 -19.31
CA VAL A 167 19.93 18.06 -19.69
C VAL A 167 19.63 19.55 -19.85
N THR A 168 20.66 20.39 -19.71
CA THR A 168 20.51 21.84 -19.91
C THR A 168 20.01 22.14 -21.33
N GLY A 169 18.86 22.81 -21.44
CA GLY A 169 18.21 23.10 -22.72
C GLY A 169 17.48 21.91 -23.35
N GLY A 170 17.39 20.77 -22.64
CA GLY A 170 16.67 19.57 -23.07
C GLY A 170 15.23 19.47 -22.55
N ALA A 171 14.79 20.39 -21.69
CA ALA A 171 13.43 20.41 -21.17
C ALA A 171 12.43 20.97 -22.18
N ASP A 172 11.18 20.49 -22.11
CA ASP A 172 10.04 21.06 -22.83
C ASP A 172 10.25 21.21 -24.36
N VAL A 173 10.84 20.18 -24.98
CA VAL A 173 11.03 20.15 -26.43
C VAL A 173 9.70 19.77 -27.09
N GLU A 174 9.03 20.77 -27.65
CA GLU A 174 7.67 20.64 -28.19
C GLU A 174 7.62 19.82 -29.48
N ALA A 175 6.75 18.81 -29.50
CA ALA A 175 6.36 18.04 -30.68
C ALA A 175 4.86 18.20 -30.96
N SER A 176 4.42 17.90 -32.18
CA SER A 176 3.00 18.03 -32.58
C SER A 176 2.04 17.14 -31.79
N ASN A 177 2.56 16.07 -31.18
CA ASN A 177 1.81 15.08 -30.42
C ASN A 177 2.35 14.88 -28.99
N GLY A 178 3.06 15.87 -28.43
CA GLY A 178 3.52 15.78 -27.04
C GLY A 178 4.74 16.66 -26.70
N THR A 179 5.35 16.35 -25.55
CA THR A 179 6.57 17.00 -25.06
C THR A 179 7.70 15.98 -24.98
N VAL A 180 8.92 16.39 -25.33
CA VAL A 180 10.14 15.59 -25.13
C VAL A 180 11.01 16.27 -24.07
N HIS A 181 11.49 15.49 -23.09
CA HIS A 181 12.55 15.89 -22.18
C HIS A 181 13.79 15.09 -22.50
N ILE A 182 14.85 15.74 -22.97
CA ILE A 182 16.13 15.07 -23.26
C ILE A 182 16.85 14.85 -21.92
N ILE A 183 17.26 13.61 -21.66
CA ILE A 183 17.85 13.17 -20.39
C ILE A 183 19.25 12.56 -20.58
N ASP A 184 20.05 12.58 -19.53
CA ASP A 184 21.43 12.07 -19.51
C ASP A 184 21.59 10.60 -19.06
N GLY A 185 20.48 9.86 -18.90
CA GLY A 185 20.51 8.46 -18.50
C GLY A 185 19.43 7.62 -19.19
N VAL A 186 19.71 6.33 -19.40
CA VAL A 186 18.68 5.34 -19.75
C VAL A 186 18.08 4.80 -18.46
N ILE A 187 16.76 4.95 -18.31
CA ILE A 187 15.99 4.54 -17.13
C ILE A 187 15.58 3.07 -17.27
N GLY A 188 16.22 2.20 -16.48
CA GLY A 188 15.88 0.78 -16.39
C GLY A 188 14.49 0.52 -15.82
N LEU A 189 14.13 -0.76 -15.64
CA LEU A 189 12.83 -1.17 -15.12
C LEU A 189 12.88 -1.32 -13.59
N PRO A 190 12.37 -0.35 -12.80
CA PRO A 190 12.57 -0.35 -11.35
C PRO A 190 11.83 -1.50 -10.65
N THR A 191 12.51 -2.15 -9.72
CA THR A 191 11.95 -3.02 -8.68
C THR A 191 11.38 -2.20 -7.51
N VAL A 192 10.78 -2.86 -6.51
CA VAL A 192 10.39 -2.20 -5.25
C VAL A 192 11.59 -1.61 -4.50
N VAL A 193 12.77 -2.23 -4.60
CA VAL A 193 14.02 -1.73 -3.98
C VAL A 193 14.53 -0.49 -4.72
N ASP A 194 14.50 -0.49 -6.05
CA ASP A 194 14.90 0.68 -6.85
C ASP A 194 14.05 1.91 -6.52
N HIS A 195 12.73 1.71 -6.30
CA HIS A 195 11.84 2.78 -5.86
C HIS A 195 12.20 3.33 -4.47
N ALA A 196 12.63 2.47 -3.54
CA ALA A 196 13.09 2.89 -2.22
C ALA A 196 14.40 3.69 -2.29
N LEU A 197 15.34 3.25 -3.14
CA LEU A 197 16.63 3.93 -3.37
C LEU A 197 16.45 5.28 -4.07
N ALA A 198 15.51 5.37 -5.02
CA ALA A 198 15.27 6.58 -5.81
C ALA A 198 14.61 7.71 -5.01
N ASN A 199 13.81 7.39 -3.98
CA ASN A 199 13.01 8.36 -3.25
C ASN A 199 13.67 8.70 -1.90
N PRO A 200 14.17 9.94 -1.70
CA PRO A 200 14.84 10.35 -0.46
C PRO A 200 13.99 10.21 0.81
N ALA A 201 12.66 10.15 0.68
CA ALA A 201 11.75 9.94 1.81
C ALA A 201 11.89 8.55 2.46
N PHE A 202 12.63 7.62 1.84
CA PHE A 202 12.87 6.26 2.34
C PHE A 202 14.31 5.98 2.76
N SER A 203 15.16 7.01 2.90
CA SER A 203 16.56 6.82 3.32
C SER A 203 16.73 6.05 4.63
N SER A 204 15.81 6.22 5.61
CA SER A 204 15.81 5.44 6.86
C SER A 204 15.43 3.98 6.65
N LEU A 205 14.49 3.70 5.74
CA LEU A 205 14.13 2.32 5.36
C LEU A 205 15.31 1.63 4.67
N VAL A 206 15.97 2.30 3.72
CA VAL A 206 17.15 1.77 3.04
C VAL A 206 18.26 1.47 4.05
N ALA A 207 18.52 2.38 5.00
CA ALA A 207 19.50 2.15 6.06
C ALA A 207 19.12 0.96 6.97
N ALA A 208 17.84 0.80 7.30
CA ALA A 208 17.33 -0.33 8.07
C ALA A 208 17.50 -1.67 7.33
N LEU A 209 17.18 -1.71 6.03
CA LEU A 209 17.41 -2.89 5.19
C LEU A 209 18.90 -3.24 5.11
N SER A 210 19.77 -2.24 4.91
CA SER A 210 21.22 -2.47 4.89
C SER A 210 21.76 -2.98 6.23
N ALA A 211 21.25 -2.46 7.35
CA ALA A 211 21.63 -2.93 8.69
C ALA A 211 21.15 -4.36 8.96
N ALA A 212 19.95 -4.72 8.49
CA ALA A 212 19.43 -6.09 8.61
C ALA A 212 20.28 -7.10 7.82
N ASP A 213 20.78 -6.71 6.64
CA ASP A 213 21.63 -7.53 5.76
C ASP A 213 23.11 -7.56 6.19
N GLU A 214 23.47 -6.93 7.32
CA GLU A 214 24.79 -7.15 7.95
C GLU A 214 24.89 -8.56 8.60
N ASP A 215 23.75 -9.21 8.87
CA ASP A 215 23.70 -10.60 9.29
C ASP A 215 23.92 -11.52 8.07
N PRO A 216 24.93 -12.42 8.09
CA PRO A 216 25.21 -13.30 6.95
C PRO A 216 24.08 -14.29 6.61
N ASP A 217 23.11 -14.50 7.51
CA ASP A 217 21.97 -15.38 7.29
C ASP A 217 20.75 -14.64 6.70
N THR A 218 20.85 -13.33 6.44
CA THR A 218 19.80 -12.49 5.82
C THR A 218 20.28 -11.87 4.51
N ASP A 219 19.33 -11.69 3.57
CA ASP A 219 19.55 -10.98 2.30
C ASP A 219 18.20 -10.38 1.84
N LEU A 220 17.65 -9.47 2.64
CA LEU A 220 16.38 -8.83 2.36
C LEU A 220 16.45 -7.96 1.11
N ILE A 221 17.55 -7.20 0.91
CA ILE A 221 17.70 -6.35 -0.28
C ILE A 221 17.76 -7.22 -1.54
N GLY A 222 18.57 -8.29 -1.54
CA GLY A 222 18.65 -9.21 -2.67
C GLY A 222 17.31 -9.91 -2.94
N THR A 223 16.64 -10.37 -1.88
CA THR A 223 15.30 -11.00 -1.98
C THR A 223 14.26 -10.05 -2.56
N LEU A 224 14.18 -8.82 -2.06
CA LEU A 224 13.20 -7.81 -2.50
C LEU A 224 13.55 -7.18 -3.85
N SER A 225 14.80 -7.30 -4.31
CA SER A 225 15.19 -6.92 -5.68
C SER A 225 14.93 -8.04 -6.69
N GLY A 226 14.85 -9.29 -6.20
CA GLY A 226 14.68 -10.48 -7.02
C GLY A 226 13.28 -10.67 -7.60
N ALA A 227 13.10 -11.77 -8.33
CA ALA A 227 11.79 -12.17 -8.85
C ALA A 227 10.84 -12.54 -7.69
N GLY A 228 9.61 -12.04 -7.75
CA GLY A 228 8.60 -12.30 -6.72
C GLY A 228 7.35 -11.47 -6.95
N THR A 229 6.40 -11.61 -6.03
CA THR A 229 5.24 -10.72 -5.93
C THR A 229 5.22 -10.14 -4.53
N PHE A 230 5.55 -8.85 -4.43
CA PHE A 230 5.65 -8.17 -3.16
C PHE A 230 4.63 -7.04 -3.06
N THR A 231 4.10 -6.84 -1.85
CA THR A 231 3.57 -5.54 -1.44
C THR A 231 4.40 -5.06 -0.27
N VAL A 232 5.13 -3.97 -0.45
CA VAL A 232 5.99 -3.36 0.56
C VAL A 232 5.28 -2.15 1.15
N LEU A 233 5.02 -2.20 2.45
CA LEU A 233 4.51 -1.08 3.23
C LEU A 233 5.71 -0.23 3.68
N ALA A 234 6.17 0.71 2.86
CA ALA A 234 7.41 1.45 3.08
C ALA A 234 7.23 2.62 4.07
N PRO A 235 7.76 2.55 5.31
CA PRO A 235 7.67 3.66 6.25
C PRO A 235 8.55 4.83 5.80
N THR A 236 8.04 6.05 5.90
CA THR A 236 8.81 7.26 5.61
C THR A 236 9.89 7.53 6.66
N ASN A 237 10.83 8.44 6.37
CA ASN A 237 11.83 8.89 7.35
C ASN A 237 11.19 9.45 8.64
N ASP A 238 10.05 10.15 8.52
CA ASP A 238 9.30 10.65 9.68
C ASP A 238 8.73 9.49 10.51
N ALA A 239 8.26 8.43 9.86
CA ALA A 239 7.78 7.22 10.52
C ALA A 239 8.90 6.54 11.33
N PHE A 240 10.11 6.41 10.75
CA PHE A 240 11.28 5.87 11.45
C PHE A 240 11.73 6.78 12.60
N THR A 241 11.69 8.10 12.40
CA THR A 241 12.03 9.06 13.46
C THR A 241 11.09 8.90 14.66
N ALA A 242 9.78 8.75 14.41
CA ALA A 242 8.80 8.51 15.47
C ALA A 242 8.99 7.14 16.13
N PHE A 243 9.29 6.09 15.36
CA PHE A 243 9.51 4.74 15.86
C PHE A 243 10.73 4.63 16.77
N LEU A 244 11.84 5.28 16.40
CA LEU A 244 13.07 5.23 17.18
C LEU A 244 12.99 6.07 18.47
N ASP A 245 12.14 7.10 18.52
CA ASP A 245 11.96 7.99 19.69
C ASP A 245 13.29 8.46 20.32
N GLY A 246 14.26 8.79 19.46
CA GLY A 246 15.61 9.23 19.86
C GLY A 246 16.64 8.13 20.11
N ALA A 247 16.26 6.85 20.02
CA ALA A 247 17.19 5.73 20.00
C ALA A 247 17.94 5.63 18.65
N SER A 248 19.06 4.91 18.65
CA SER A 248 19.76 4.58 17.40
C SER A 248 19.15 3.34 16.75
N LEU A 249 19.12 3.29 15.42
CA LEU A 249 18.75 2.07 14.68
C LEU A 249 19.63 0.88 15.09
N GLY A 250 20.92 1.12 15.34
CA GLY A 250 21.87 0.08 15.78
C GLY A 250 21.68 -0.40 17.22
N ASP A 251 20.76 0.20 17.99
CA ASP A 251 20.39 -0.31 19.31
C ASP A 251 19.33 -1.43 19.22
N ILE A 252 18.74 -1.63 18.03
CA ILE A 252 17.76 -2.68 17.77
C ILE A 252 18.52 -3.97 17.40
N PRO A 253 18.27 -5.11 18.08
CA PRO A 253 18.82 -6.39 17.69
C PRO A 253 18.47 -6.75 16.23
N ASN A 254 19.42 -7.30 15.47
CA ASN A 254 19.23 -7.58 14.04
C ASN A 254 18.08 -8.56 13.74
N ASP A 255 17.86 -9.55 14.60
CA ASP A 255 16.74 -10.50 14.49
C ASP A 255 15.40 -9.77 14.66
N VAL A 256 15.31 -8.87 15.64
CA VAL A 256 14.13 -8.02 15.86
C VAL A 256 13.92 -7.07 14.68
N LEU A 257 14.99 -6.39 14.21
CA LEU A 257 14.92 -5.48 13.06
C LEU A 257 14.45 -6.20 11.80
N THR A 258 15.03 -7.36 11.51
CA THR A 258 14.67 -8.20 10.36
C THR A 258 13.20 -8.59 10.42
N ASN A 259 12.71 -9.06 11.56
CA ASN A 259 11.31 -9.46 11.68
C ASN A 259 10.36 -8.26 11.56
N VAL A 260 10.72 -7.09 12.11
CA VAL A 260 9.96 -5.85 11.92
C VAL A 260 9.92 -5.46 10.45
N LEU A 261 11.03 -5.53 9.71
CA LEU A 261 11.05 -5.23 8.27
C LEU A 261 10.20 -6.21 7.47
N LEU A 262 10.27 -7.51 7.79
CA LEU A 262 9.41 -8.53 7.16
C LEU A 262 7.92 -8.32 7.46
N ASN A 263 7.58 -7.68 8.58
CA ASN A 263 6.20 -7.29 8.91
C ASN A 263 5.64 -6.19 7.98
N HIS A 264 6.51 -5.55 7.21
CA HIS A 264 6.15 -4.57 6.19
C HIS A 264 6.09 -5.18 4.79
N VAL A 265 6.30 -6.50 4.63
CA VAL A 265 6.29 -7.16 3.33
C VAL A 265 5.18 -8.20 3.32
N LEU A 266 4.35 -8.16 2.28
CA LEU A 266 3.36 -9.20 1.99
C LEU A 266 3.80 -9.95 0.73
N GLY A 267 3.66 -11.28 0.74
CA GLY A 267 4.02 -12.17 -0.38
C GLY A 267 3.01 -12.19 -1.54
N SER A 268 2.35 -11.06 -1.81
CA SER A 268 1.37 -10.92 -2.89
C SER A 268 1.31 -9.47 -3.38
N ASN A 269 0.80 -9.24 -4.60
CA ASN A 269 0.55 -7.89 -5.10
C ASN A 269 -0.85 -7.44 -4.69
N ILE A 270 -0.94 -6.39 -3.87
CA ILE A 270 -2.20 -5.84 -3.37
C ILE A 270 -2.23 -4.35 -3.69
N LEU A 271 -3.19 -3.93 -4.52
CA LEU A 271 -3.42 -2.52 -4.82
C LEU A 271 -4.27 -1.89 -3.71
N ALA A 272 -4.15 -0.57 -3.51
CA ALA A 272 -4.99 0.13 -2.53
C ALA A 272 -6.48 0.01 -2.87
N ASN A 273 -6.84 -0.06 -4.16
CA ASN A 273 -8.23 -0.28 -4.58
C ASN A 273 -8.77 -1.67 -4.20
N ASP A 274 -7.90 -2.70 -4.15
CA ASP A 274 -8.31 -4.04 -3.70
C ASP A 274 -8.69 -4.01 -2.23
N LEU A 275 -7.88 -3.34 -1.40
CA LEU A 275 -8.17 -3.12 0.02
C LEU A 275 -9.45 -2.30 0.24
N LEU A 276 -9.63 -1.23 -0.52
CA LEU A 276 -10.84 -0.39 -0.47
C LEU A 276 -12.10 -1.18 -0.83
N THR A 277 -11.99 -2.11 -1.78
CA THR A 277 -13.11 -2.98 -2.18
C THR A 277 -13.42 -4.01 -1.08
N ALA A 278 -12.40 -4.52 -0.38
CA ALA A 278 -12.56 -5.44 0.74
C ALA A 278 -13.10 -4.74 2.02
N GLY A 279 -12.80 -3.46 2.21
CA GLY A 279 -13.29 -2.63 3.32
C GLY A 279 -12.48 -2.79 4.60
N ALA A 280 -12.36 -4.01 5.12
CA ALA A 280 -11.48 -4.35 6.23
C ALA A 280 -11.19 -5.85 6.25
N GLY A 281 -10.10 -6.25 6.89
CA GLY A 281 -9.75 -7.67 7.02
C GLY A 281 -8.31 -7.89 7.43
N TYR A 282 -7.87 -9.13 7.27
CA TYR A 282 -6.52 -9.57 7.60
C TYR A 282 -5.82 -10.11 6.35
N ASN A 283 -4.52 -9.82 6.25
CA ASN A 283 -3.57 -10.51 5.37
C ASN A 283 -2.43 -11.06 6.22
N ASN A 284 -1.54 -11.84 5.64
CA ASN A 284 -0.30 -12.27 6.30
C ASN A 284 0.90 -11.54 5.71
N THR A 285 1.81 -11.12 6.59
CA THR A 285 3.10 -10.54 6.24
C THR A 285 4.13 -11.67 6.05
N LEU A 286 5.38 -11.32 5.80
CA LEU A 286 6.49 -12.26 5.80
C LEU A 286 7.18 -12.36 7.17
N ALA A 287 6.69 -11.64 8.19
CA ALA A 287 7.24 -11.74 9.53
C ALA A 287 6.91 -13.10 10.14
N ALA A 288 7.89 -13.69 10.81
CA ALA A 288 7.73 -14.89 11.60
C ALA A 288 6.91 -14.59 12.86
N GLY A 289 5.87 -15.38 13.09
CA GLY A 289 5.12 -15.39 14.34
C GLY A 289 5.74 -16.31 15.39
N PRO A 290 5.07 -16.47 16.53
CA PRO A 290 5.59 -17.21 17.67
C PRO A 290 5.78 -18.69 17.35
N ASN A 291 6.98 -19.19 17.67
CA ASN A 291 7.44 -20.58 17.47
C ASN A 291 7.53 -21.05 16.00
N ASP A 292 7.85 -20.15 15.07
CA ASP A 292 7.88 -20.46 13.63
C ASP A 292 8.58 -21.79 13.32
N ALA A 293 7.75 -22.74 12.87
CA ALA A 293 8.13 -24.07 12.46
C ALA A 293 8.11 -24.16 10.92
N ALA A 294 8.89 -23.34 10.23
CA ALA A 294 9.34 -23.54 8.84
C ALA A 294 8.27 -23.70 7.73
N ASP A 295 6.97 -23.52 7.99
CA ASP A 295 5.89 -23.80 7.03
C ASP A 295 5.01 -22.60 6.65
N ASN A 296 5.38 -21.38 7.06
CA ASN A 296 4.60 -20.13 6.88
C ASN A 296 3.19 -20.15 7.53
N ALA A 297 2.77 -21.22 8.22
CA ALA A 297 1.46 -21.26 8.89
C ALA A 297 1.39 -20.32 10.10
N THR A 298 2.54 -19.84 10.57
CA THR A 298 2.66 -18.92 11.70
C THR A 298 3.09 -17.52 11.28
N ASN A 299 3.01 -17.15 10.00
CA ASN A 299 3.32 -15.77 9.61
C ASN A 299 2.37 -14.80 10.29
N VAL A 300 2.92 -13.67 10.73
CA VAL A 300 2.16 -12.66 11.45
C VAL A 300 1.11 -12.04 10.53
N SER A 301 -0.10 -11.90 11.04
CA SER A 301 -1.18 -11.24 10.36
C SER A 301 -1.00 -9.72 10.39
N ILE A 302 -1.65 -9.04 9.46
CA ILE A 302 -1.76 -7.59 9.43
C ILE A 302 -3.21 -7.22 9.15
N TYR A 303 -3.80 -6.48 10.09
CA TYR A 303 -5.15 -5.98 9.94
C TYR A 303 -5.13 -4.73 9.07
N PHE A 304 -6.06 -4.61 8.13
CA PHE A 304 -6.30 -3.38 7.39
C PHE A 304 -7.75 -2.93 7.58
N ASN A 305 -7.95 -1.62 7.59
CA ASN A 305 -9.25 -0.97 7.61
C ASN A 305 -9.24 0.21 6.64
N THR A 306 -10.31 0.37 5.86
CA THR A 306 -10.41 1.43 4.86
C THR A 306 -11.47 2.50 5.16
N SER A 307 -11.96 2.57 6.41
CA SER A 307 -12.97 3.56 6.81
C SER A 307 -12.48 5.00 6.76
N ASP A 308 -11.16 5.22 6.88
CA ASP A 308 -10.52 6.54 6.84
C ASP A 308 -9.20 6.47 6.04
N GLY A 309 -9.32 6.08 4.77
CA GLY A 309 -8.17 5.65 3.98
C GLY A 309 -7.65 4.28 4.43
N VAL A 310 -6.64 3.74 3.75
CA VAL A 310 -6.06 2.43 4.10
C VAL A 310 -5.18 2.59 5.33
N VAL A 311 -5.58 1.98 6.45
CA VAL A 311 -4.86 1.98 7.72
C VAL A 311 -4.54 0.55 8.13
N PHE A 312 -3.27 0.29 8.43
CA PHE A 312 -2.80 -1.00 8.92
C PHE A 312 -2.60 -0.99 10.44
N ASN A 313 -3.07 -2.05 11.11
CA ASN A 313 -3.03 -2.27 12.56
C ASN A 313 -3.49 -1.06 13.40
N GLY A 314 -4.33 -0.19 12.82
CA GLY A 314 -4.80 1.05 13.46
C GLY A 314 -3.74 2.14 13.66
N VAL A 315 -2.50 1.94 13.18
CA VAL A 315 -1.37 2.85 13.46
C VAL A 315 -0.70 3.42 12.22
N ALA A 316 -0.75 2.73 11.08
CA ALA A 316 -0.03 3.11 9.88
C ALA A 316 -0.99 3.41 8.73
N THR A 317 -1.09 4.67 8.33
CA THR A 317 -1.90 5.13 7.19
C THR A 317 -1.05 5.16 5.92
N VAL A 318 -1.61 4.68 4.81
CA VAL A 318 -1.01 4.85 3.48
C VAL A 318 -1.06 6.32 3.06
N VAL A 319 0.11 6.90 2.79
CA VAL A 319 0.28 8.30 2.36
C VAL A 319 0.55 8.44 0.86
N VAL A 320 1.17 7.43 0.25
CA VAL A 320 1.32 7.29 -1.20
C VAL A 320 1.04 5.84 -1.54
N ALA A 321 0.06 5.61 -2.41
CA ALA A 321 -0.36 4.26 -2.77
C ALA A 321 0.12 3.87 -4.17
N ASP A 322 0.18 2.56 -4.40
CA ASP A 322 0.30 1.97 -5.74
C ASP A 322 1.54 2.44 -6.54
N VAL A 323 2.70 2.54 -5.88
CA VAL A 323 3.99 2.72 -6.56
C VAL A 323 4.42 1.37 -7.12
N VAL A 324 4.40 1.23 -8.45
CA VAL A 324 4.51 -0.07 -9.11
C VAL A 324 5.93 -0.29 -9.63
N GLY A 325 6.55 -1.37 -9.17
CA GLY A 325 7.78 -1.94 -9.71
C GLY A 325 7.50 -3.17 -10.58
N THR A 326 8.57 -3.77 -11.10
CA THR A 326 8.52 -4.99 -11.90
C THR A 326 8.14 -6.23 -11.07
N ASN A 327 8.53 -6.25 -9.79
CA ASN A 327 8.36 -7.38 -8.88
C ASN A 327 7.38 -7.12 -7.72
N GLY A 328 6.69 -5.97 -7.71
CA GLY A 328 5.75 -5.67 -6.64
C GLY A 328 5.19 -4.24 -6.62
N ILE A 329 4.48 -3.96 -5.54
CA ILE A 329 3.82 -2.69 -5.23
C ILE A 329 4.44 -2.12 -3.95
N VAL A 330 4.68 -0.82 -3.91
CA VAL A 330 5.06 -0.08 -2.71
C VAL A 330 3.90 0.83 -2.30
N HIS A 331 3.51 0.75 -1.02
CA HIS A 331 2.65 1.73 -0.36
C HIS A 331 3.48 2.47 0.69
N ALA A 332 3.70 3.76 0.50
CA ALA A 332 4.34 4.58 1.52
C ALA A 332 3.40 4.73 2.73
N ILE A 333 3.91 4.53 3.94
CA ILE A 333 3.13 4.64 5.18
C ILE A 333 3.77 5.60 6.19
N ASN A 334 2.96 6.18 7.07
CA ASN A 334 3.39 7.20 8.03
C ASN A 334 3.84 6.66 9.41
N ALA A 335 3.92 5.34 9.60
CA ALA A 335 4.39 4.72 10.84
C ALA A 335 5.15 3.43 10.54
N VAL A 336 6.15 3.09 11.35
CA VAL A 336 6.72 1.73 11.37
C VAL A 336 5.76 0.83 12.14
N ILE A 337 5.36 -0.26 11.52
CA ILE A 337 4.45 -1.28 12.08
C ILE A 337 5.28 -2.32 12.84
N ASN A 338 5.31 -2.19 14.16
CA ASN A 338 5.92 -3.21 15.02
C ASN A 338 5.14 -4.54 14.94
N ILE A 339 5.74 -5.64 15.40
CA ILE A 339 5.06 -6.94 15.49
C ILE A 339 3.82 -6.80 16.40
N PRO A 340 2.59 -7.01 15.89
CA PRO A 340 1.37 -6.86 16.66
C PRO A 340 1.28 -7.91 17.77
N THR A 341 0.60 -7.55 18.86
CA THR A 341 0.11 -8.51 19.86
C THR A 341 -1.36 -8.85 19.57
N VAL A 342 -1.90 -9.87 20.26
CA VAL A 342 -3.34 -10.15 20.20
C VAL A 342 -4.19 -8.93 20.62
N VAL A 343 -3.66 -8.09 21.53
CA VAL A 343 -4.31 -6.83 21.94
C VAL A 343 -4.22 -5.76 20.84
N THR A 344 -3.12 -5.69 20.09
CA THR A 344 -3.02 -4.80 18.92
C THR A 344 -4.18 -5.03 17.95
N PHE A 345 -4.51 -6.30 17.66
CA PHE A 345 -5.63 -6.60 16.78
C PHE A 345 -6.99 -6.31 17.41
N ALA A 346 -7.19 -6.62 18.69
CA ALA A 346 -8.44 -6.30 19.37
C ALA A 346 -8.72 -4.79 19.38
N LEU A 347 -7.68 -3.95 19.51
CA LEU A 347 -7.79 -2.49 19.43
C LEU A 347 -8.01 -1.98 18.01
N ALA A 348 -7.39 -2.62 17.00
CA ALA A 348 -7.45 -2.18 15.62
C ALA A 348 -8.77 -2.58 14.92
N ASP A 349 -9.31 -3.76 15.21
CA ASP A 349 -10.55 -4.26 14.61
C ASP A 349 -11.77 -3.83 15.44
N PRO A 350 -12.66 -2.96 14.89
CA PRO A 350 -13.82 -2.45 15.60
C PRO A 350 -14.84 -3.55 15.98
N ASN A 351 -14.78 -4.73 15.35
CA ASN A 351 -15.60 -5.89 15.72
C ASN A 351 -15.31 -6.42 17.14
N PHE A 352 -14.21 -5.99 17.77
CA PHE A 352 -13.84 -6.35 19.13
C PHE A 352 -14.01 -5.20 20.14
N SER A 353 -14.63 -4.07 19.79
CA SER A 353 -14.76 -2.93 20.71
C SER A 353 -15.42 -3.28 22.06
N THR A 354 -16.39 -4.21 22.08
CA THR A 354 -17.01 -4.71 23.32
C THR A 354 -16.06 -5.61 24.11
N LEU A 355 -15.26 -6.44 23.43
CA LEU A 355 -14.21 -7.25 24.05
C LEU A 355 -13.14 -6.35 24.67
N VAL A 356 -12.70 -5.30 23.97
CA VAL A 356 -11.74 -4.32 24.50
C VAL A 356 -12.30 -3.68 25.77
N ALA A 357 -13.54 -3.20 25.76
CA ALA A 357 -14.17 -2.65 26.96
C ALA A 357 -14.28 -3.69 28.09
N ALA A 358 -14.52 -4.96 27.75
CA ALA A 358 -14.54 -6.04 28.73
C ALA A 358 -13.17 -6.28 29.38
N LEU A 359 -12.08 -6.22 28.60
CA LEU A 359 -10.70 -6.39 29.08
C LEU A 359 -10.15 -5.18 29.84
N THR A 360 -10.78 -3.99 29.71
CA THR A 360 -10.35 -2.75 30.37
C THR A 360 -11.37 -2.24 31.38
N ASP A 361 -12.45 -1.65 30.90
CA ASP A 361 -13.35 -0.79 31.68
C ASP A 361 -14.26 -1.60 32.61
N LEU A 362 -14.60 -2.82 32.20
CA LEU A 362 -15.49 -3.71 32.95
C LEU A 362 -14.76 -4.67 33.90
N THR A 363 -13.44 -4.77 33.81
CA THR A 363 -12.60 -5.53 34.74
C THR A 363 -11.42 -4.71 35.28
N PRO A 364 -11.65 -3.54 35.90
CA PRO A 364 -10.58 -2.64 36.31
C PRO A 364 -9.61 -3.21 37.38
N ASN A 365 -9.97 -4.27 38.09
CA ASN A 365 -9.09 -4.92 39.06
C ASN A 365 -8.12 -5.93 38.44
N THR A 366 -8.28 -6.26 37.14
CA THR A 366 -7.39 -7.17 36.41
C THR A 366 -6.88 -6.51 35.14
N ASP A 367 -5.57 -6.37 35.01
CA ASP A 367 -4.92 -5.79 33.82
C ASP A 367 -4.83 -6.81 32.67
N PHE A 368 -5.98 -7.23 32.13
CA PHE A 368 -6.01 -8.20 31.02
C PHE A 368 -5.29 -7.65 29.78
N ALA A 369 -5.48 -6.37 29.45
CA ALA A 369 -4.80 -5.75 28.31
C ALA A 369 -3.27 -5.79 28.47
N GLY A 370 -2.74 -5.48 29.66
CA GLY A 370 -1.32 -5.59 29.94
C GLY A 370 -0.81 -7.03 29.92
N ILE A 371 -1.59 -7.99 30.44
CA ILE A 371 -1.25 -9.43 30.41
C ILE A 371 -1.18 -9.96 28.98
N LEU A 372 -2.22 -9.71 28.19
CA LEU A 372 -2.34 -10.19 26.80
C LEU A 372 -1.46 -9.42 25.81
N SER A 373 -0.82 -8.33 26.23
CA SER A 373 0.18 -7.61 25.42
C SER A 373 1.61 -8.07 25.66
N ARG A 374 1.84 -9.03 26.57
CA ARG A 374 3.21 -9.49 26.87
C ARG A 374 3.82 -10.23 25.69
N THR A 375 5.13 -10.09 25.51
CA THR A 375 5.94 -10.81 24.51
C THR A 375 7.04 -11.59 25.21
N GLU A 376 7.69 -12.50 24.49
CA GLU A 376 8.80 -13.28 25.06
C GLU A 376 9.86 -12.34 25.66
N GLY A 377 10.36 -12.69 26.86
CA GLY A 377 11.29 -11.86 27.62
C GLY A 377 10.67 -10.87 28.62
N MET A 378 9.35 -10.65 28.59
CA MET A 378 8.63 -9.81 29.56
C MET A 378 7.95 -10.59 30.70
N ASN A 379 8.34 -11.85 30.92
CA ASN A 379 7.64 -12.79 31.79
C ASN A 379 8.09 -12.66 33.25
N MET A 380 7.61 -11.63 33.97
CA MET A 380 7.86 -11.51 35.42
C MET A 380 7.16 -12.58 36.26
N ASP A 381 6.15 -13.25 35.70
CA ASP A 381 5.35 -14.31 36.35
C ASP A 381 5.66 -15.72 35.82
N GLY A 382 6.56 -15.84 34.83
CA GLY A 382 6.99 -17.12 34.27
C GLY A 382 6.04 -17.75 33.25
N ILE A 383 4.94 -17.07 32.88
CA ILE A 383 4.00 -17.56 31.84
C ILE A 383 4.60 -17.28 30.46
N ASN A 384 4.68 -18.29 29.60
CA ASN A 384 5.03 -18.06 28.19
C ASN A 384 3.85 -17.35 27.48
N PRO A 385 4.09 -16.18 26.86
CA PRO A 385 3.05 -15.35 26.26
C PRO A 385 2.54 -15.90 24.92
N ASN A 386 2.81 -17.15 24.56
CA ASN A 386 2.16 -17.81 23.43
C ASN A 386 0.68 -18.06 23.73
N PHE A 387 -0.17 -17.07 23.49
CA PHE A 387 -1.59 -17.17 23.77
C PHE A 387 -2.36 -17.85 22.63
N THR A 388 -3.44 -18.56 22.97
CA THR A 388 -4.54 -18.81 22.03
C THR A 388 -5.77 -18.13 22.62
N VAL A 389 -6.26 -17.09 21.94
CA VAL A 389 -7.40 -16.29 22.38
C VAL A 389 -8.61 -16.61 21.51
N PHE A 390 -9.67 -17.10 22.12
CA PHE A 390 -10.96 -17.22 21.46
C PHE A 390 -11.70 -15.88 21.63
N ALA A 391 -11.65 -15.00 20.63
CA ALA A 391 -12.15 -13.63 20.75
C ALA A 391 -13.63 -13.51 20.32
N PRO A 392 -14.58 -13.29 21.24
CA PRO A 392 -15.97 -13.03 20.87
C PRO A 392 -16.14 -11.66 20.21
N THR A 393 -16.90 -11.62 19.13
CA THR A 393 -17.28 -10.38 18.42
C THR A 393 -18.25 -9.52 19.24
N ASN A 394 -18.48 -8.28 18.81
CA ASN A 394 -19.53 -7.41 19.40
C ASN A 394 -20.91 -8.08 19.38
N ASP A 395 -21.25 -8.77 18.29
CA ASP A 395 -22.52 -9.48 18.15
C ASP A 395 -22.61 -10.67 19.12
N ALA A 396 -21.49 -11.34 19.39
CA ALA A 396 -21.40 -12.39 20.40
C ALA A 396 -21.74 -11.86 21.80
N PHE A 397 -21.22 -10.68 22.17
CA PHE A 397 -21.59 -10.01 23.43
C PHE A 397 -23.03 -9.53 23.43
N ALA A 398 -23.53 -9.01 22.31
CA ALA A 398 -24.91 -8.54 22.18
C ALA A 398 -25.94 -9.68 22.32
N ALA A 399 -25.53 -10.92 22.07
CA ALA A 399 -26.35 -12.11 22.27
C ALA A 399 -26.50 -12.49 23.76
N LEU A 400 -25.66 -11.96 24.66
CA LEU A 400 -25.84 -12.14 26.10
C LEU A 400 -27.05 -11.34 26.60
N ALA A 401 -27.76 -11.89 27.59
CA ALA A 401 -28.85 -11.16 28.24
C ALA A 401 -28.36 -9.88 28.93
N ALA A 402 -27.16 -9.94 29.51
CA ALA A 402 -26.39 -8.81 30.02
C ALA A 402 -24.93 -9.24 30.17
N VAL A 403 -23.99 -8.29 30.04
CA VAL A 403 -22.60 -8.52 30.45
C VAL A 403 -22.56 -8.64 31.98
N PRO A 404 -21.96 -9.70 32.53
CA PRO A 404 -21.94 -9.93 33.97
C PRO A 404 -21.09 -8.89 34.71
N ASP A 405 -21.20 -8.88 36.05
CA ASP A 405 -20.32 -8.06 36.88
C ASP A 405 -18.88 -8.59 36.90
N GLU A 406 -17.96 -7.74 37.34
CA GLU A 406 -16.53 -7.99 37.21
C GLU A 406 -16.02 -9.36 37.73
N PRO A 407 -16.45 -9.89 38.89
CA PRO A 407 -15.98 -11.18 39.37
C PRO A 407 -16.32 -12.33 38.42
N VAL A 408 -17.55 -12.32 37.88
CA VAL A 408 -18.02 -13.32 36.93
C VAL A 408 -17.39 -13.07 35.55
N LEU A 409 -17.33 -11.81 35.10
CA LEU A 409 -16.71 -11.44 33.84
C LEU A 409 -15.22 -11.84 33.79
N THR A 410 -14.50 -11.73 34.90
CA THR A 410 -13.11 -12.18 35.01
C THR A 410 -12.99 -13.67 34.71
N GLN A 411 -13.87 -14.51 35.26
CA GLN A 411 -13.87 -15.96 34.98
C GLN A 411 -14.27 -16.26 33.54
N VAL A 412 -15.23 -15.51 32.99
CA VAL A 412 -15.62 -15.61 31.58
C VAL A 412 -14.43 -15.28 30.68
N LEU A 413 -13.71 -14.18 30.90
CA LEU A 413 -12.57 -13.79 30.07
C LEU A 413 -11.40 -14.79 30.18
N LEU A 414 -11.11 -15.30 31.38
CA LEU A 414 -10.14 -16.38 31.57
C LEU A 414 -10.55 -17.68 30.86
N HIS A 415 -11.86 -17.93 30.69
CA HIS A 415 -12.36 -19.07 29.93
C HIS A 415 -12.19 -18.91 28.40
N HIS A 416 -11.74 -17.76 27.91
CA HIS A 416 -11.48 -17.51 26.49
C HIS A 416 -9.99 -17.59 26.11
N VAL A 417 -9.11 -17.86 27.07
CA VAL A 417 -7.66 -17.80 26.84
C VAL A 417 -6.99 -19.11 27.23
N ILE A 418 -6.12 -19.60 26.35
CA ILE A 418 -5.10 -20.60 26.65
C ILE A 418 -3.76 -19.86 26.70
N SER A 419 -2.92 -20.17 27.68
CA SER A 419 -1.54 -19.67 27.74
C SER A 419 -0.54 -20.76 27.33
N GLU A 420 0.68 -20.33 26.98
CA GLU A 420 1.82 -21.21 26.67
C GLU A 420 1.63 -22.13 25.46
N ALA A 421 0.65 -21.87 24.61
CA ALA A 421 0.37 -22.61 23.39
C ALA A 421 -0.21 -21.69 22.31
N ASN A 422 0.51 -21.55 21.20
CA ASN A 422 0.03 -20.92 19.96
C ASN A 422 -0.65 -22.00 19.09
N ILE A 423 -1.93 -22.27 19.31
CA ILE A 423 -2.67 -23.36 18.65
C ILE A 423 -3.36 -22.79 17.42
N VAL A 424 -2.74 -22.94 16.25
CA VAL A 424 -3.35 -22.57 14.96
C VAL A 424 -4.41 -23.60 14.55
N SER A 425 -5.27 -23.25 13.59
CA SER A 425 -6.38 -24.09 13.12
C SER A 425 -5.92 -25.46 12.62
N GLY A 426 -4.75 -25.51 11.97
CA GLY A 426 -4.11 -26.76 11.53
C GLY A 426 -3.71 -27.71 12.67
N ASN A 427 -3.65 -27.24 13.91
CA ASN A 427 -3.41 -28.07 15.09
C ASN A 427 -4.71 -28.56 15.76
N LEU A 428 -5.87 -28.02 15.37
CA LEU A 428 -7.16 -28.43 15.93
C LEU A 428 -7.54 -29.82 15.41
N THR A 429 -8.05 -30.66 16.30
CA THR A 429 -8.54 -32.01 15.97
C THR A 429 -9.93 -32.21 16.57
N ASP A 430 -10.77 -33.01 15.90
CA ASP A 430 -12.14 -33.23 16.35
C ASP A 430 -12.17 -33.86 17.75
N GLY A 431 -12.97 -33.27 18.64
CA GLY A 431 -13.12 -33.69 20.03
C GLY A 431 -11.96 -33.28 20.95
N VAL A 432 -11.00 -32.45 20.51
CA VAL A 432 -9.95 -31.96 21.40
C VAL A 432 -10.55 -31.10 22.52
N SER A 433 -10.04 -31.29 23.74
CA SER A 433 -10.54 -30.60 24.93
C SER A 433 -9.42 -29.80 25.61
N PRO A 434 -9.06 -28.62 25.09
CA PRO A 434 -8.00 -27.80 25.66
C PRO A 434 -8.45 -27.20 27.01
N GLY A 435 -7.48 -27.03 27.92
CA GLY A 435 -7.68 -26.36 29.19
C GLY A 435 -7.50 -24.85 29.05
N MET A 436 -8.43 -24.09 29.63
CA MET A 436 -8.45 -22.62 29.62
C MET A 436 -7.81 -22.07 30.91
N LEU A 437 -7.48 -20.78 30.93
CA LEU A 437 -6.85 -20.12 32.08
C LEU A 437 -7.70 -20.11 33.35
N ASN A 438 -9.03 -20.24 33.23
CA ASN A 438 -9.91 -20.41 34.39
C ASN A 438 -9.87 -21.83 34.98
N GLY A 439 -9.08 -22.75 34.40
CA GLY A 439 -8.92 -24.13 34.85
C GLY A 439 -10.01 -25.09 34.36
N GLN A 440 -10.98 -24.61 33.57
CA GLN A 440 -12.00 -25.43 32.94
C GLN A 440 -11.63 -25.72 31.48
N ASN A 441 -12.23 -26.76 30.91
CA ASN A 441 -11.99 -27.15 29.52
C ASN A 441 -13.14 -26.75 28.62
N ILE A 442 -12.85 -26.57 27.34
CA ILE A 442 -13.84 -26.55 26.26
C ILE A 442 -13.72 -27.85 25.44
N THR A 443 -14.59 -28.06 24.46
CA THR A 443 -14.43 -29.10 23.43
C THR A 443 -14.57 -28.46 22.05
N ILE A 444 -13.60 -28.71 21.17
CA ILE A 444 -13.66 -28.28 19.76
C ILE A 444 -14.19 -29.44 18.92
N ASN A 445 -15.23 -29.18 18.13
CA ASN A 445 -15.84 -30.14 17.22
C ASN A 445 -15.60 -29.71 15.77
N LEU A 446 -15.15 -30.65 14.94
CA LEU A 446 -14.79 -30.43 13.54
C LEU A 446 -15.48 -31.47 12.63
N PRO A 447 -16.02 -31.06 11.47
CA PRO A 447 -16.18 -29.68 11.02
C PRO A 447 -17.24 -28.94 11.84
N GLY A 448 -17.20 -27.60 11.82
CA GLY A 448 -18.27 -26.77 12.38
C GLY A 448 -19.60 -26.95 11.65
N THR A 449 -20.67 -26.43 12.24
CA THR A 449 -22.01 -26.42 11.65
C THR A 449 -22.30 -25.13 10.91
N GLY A 450 -23.06 -25.22 9.81
CA GLY A 450 -23.41 -24.06 9.00
C GLY A 450 -22.18 -23.42 8.35
N ASP A 451 -21.96 -22.14 8.63
CA ASP A 451 -20.82 -21.37 8.12
C ASP A 451 -19.63 -21.34 9.10
N ASN A 452 -19.73 -22.04 10.25
CA ASN A 452 -18.66 -22.12 11.23
C ASN A 452 -17.53 -23.01 10.72
N ILE A 453 -16.28 -22.62 11.00
CA ILE A 453 -15.09 -23.43 10.72
C ILE A 453 -15.04 -24.62 11.68
N ALA A 454 -15.33 -24.37 12.96
CA ALA A 454 -15.45 -25.35 14.03
C ALA A 454 -16.53 -24.92 15.02
N ASP A 455 -17.11 -25.87 15.74
CA ASP A 455 -18.02 -25.58 16.84
C ASP A 455 -17.33 -25.80 18.18
N VAL A 456 -17.64 -24.96 19.16
CA VAL A 456 -17.14 -25.05 20.53
C VAL A 456 -18.27 -25.46 21.45
N THR A 457 -17.99 -26.46 22.29
CA THR A 457 -18.77 -26.72 23.50
C THR A 457 -18.04 -26.11 24.69
N ASP A 458 -18.63 -25.11 25.33
CA ASP A 458 -18.05 -24.48 26.53
C ASP A 458 -18.25 -25.32 27.80
N ALA A 459 -17.69 -24.87 28.92
CA ALA A 459 -17.81 -25.60 30.18
C ALA A 459 -19.24 -25.60 30.76
N ALA A 460 -20.08 -24.63 30.41
CA ALA A 460 -21.51 -24.61 30.74
C ALA A 460 -22.35 -25.60 29.90
N GLY A 461 -21.76 -26.22 28.87
CA GLY A 461 -22.41 -27.19 27.98
C GLY A 461 -23.16 -26.56 26.81
N ASN A 462 -22.94 -25.26 26.54
CA ASN A 462 -23.44 -24.62 25.34
C ASN A 462 -22.61 -25.10 24.15
N ALA A 463 -23.25 -25.69 23.14
CA ALA A 463 -22.59 -26.31 21.99
C ALA A 463 -22.87 -25.59 20.66
N ASP A 464 -23.51 -24.42 20.71
CA ASP A 464 -23.92 -23.63 19.55
C ASP A 464 -23.02 -22.40 19.31
N ILE A 465 -21.77 -22.48 19.80
CA ILE A 465 -20.73 -21.46 19.69
C ILE A 465 -19.86 -21.79 18.48
N GLY A 466 -19.78 -20.88 17.52
CA GLY A 466 -19.02 -21.07 16.29
C GLY A 466 -17.71 -20.29 16.28
N ILE A 467 -16.64 -20.95 15.83
CA ILE A 467 -15.43 -20.28 15.35
C ILE A 467 -15.68 -19.83 13.90
N VAL A 468 -15.68 -18.52 13.67
CA VAL A 468 -16.05 -17.89 12.39
C VAL A 468 -14.86 -17.31 11.61
N ALA A 469 -13.73 -17.12 12.28
CA ALA A 469 -12.44 -16.87 11.65
C ALA A 469 -11.34 -17.48 12.53
N VAL A 470 -10.24 -17.90 11.91
CA VAL A 470 -9.12 -18.56 12.58
C VAL A 470 -7.81 -17.89 12.17
N ASP A 471 -6.76 -18.19 12.92
CA ASP A 471 -5.37 -17.91 12.53
C ASP A 471 -5.06 -16.42 12.32
N VAL A 472 -5.70 -15.55 13.10
CA VAL A 472 -5.24 -14.16 13.23
C VAL A 472 -4.01 -14.18 14.12
N GLN A 473 -2.85 -14.30 13.48
CA GLN A 473 -1.57 -14.56 14.12
C GLN A 473 -0.90 -13.26 14.55
N ALA A 474 -0.62 -13.13 15.84
CA ALA A 474 0.17 -12.07 16.45
C ALA A 474 1.56 -12.59 16.84
N GLY A 475 2.47 -11.69 17.20
CA GLY A 475 3.80 -12.02 17.72
C GLY A 475 3.78 -12.75 19.08
N ASN A 476 2.66 -12.69 19.80
CA ASN A 476 2.46 -13.33 21.10
C ASN A 476 1.24 -14.26 21.13
N GLY A 477 0.90 -14.86 20.01
CA GLY A 477 -0.16 -15.87 19.98
C GLY A 477 -1.11 -15.71 18.81
N VAL A 478 -2.22 -16.42 18.88
CA VAL A 478 -3.21 -16.49 17.81
C VAL A 478 -4.61 -16.19 18.33
N ILE A 479 -5.42 -15.53 17.50
CA ILE A 479 -6.83 -15.28 17.77
C ILE A 479 -7.70 -16.18 16.87
N HIS A 480 -8.66 -16.86 17.50
CA HIS A 480 -9.80 -17.51 16.85
C HIS A 480 -11.07 -16.73 17.18
N VAL A 481 -11.79 -16.27 16.17
CA VAL A 481 -12.94 -15.36 16.35
C VAL A 481 -14.20 -16.16 16.62
N LEU A 482 -14.95 -15.79 17.66
CA LEU A 482 -16.21 -16.45 18.04
C LEU A 482 -17.45 -15.61 17.71
N ASN A 483 -18.51 -16.30 17.33
CA ASN A 483 -19.85 -15.71 17.17
C ASN A 483 -20.68 -15.70 18.47
N LYS A 484 -20.19 -16.30 19.56
CA LYS A 484 -20.80 -16.31 20.90
C LYS A 484 -19.75 -16.28 22.00
N VAL A 485 -20.11 -15.72 23.15
CA VAL A 485 -19.28 -15.73 24.37
C VAL A 485 -19.36 -17.11 25.01
N MET A 486 -18.20 -17.72 25.29
CA MET A 486 -18.10 -18.97 26.05
C MET A 486 -18.36 -18.72 27.53
N LEU A 487 -19.14 -19.59 28.18
CA LEU A 487 -19.46 -19.48 29.59
C LEU A 487 -18.76 -20.59 30.40
N PRO A 488 -18.16 -20.23 31.55
CA PRO A 488 -17.67 -21.22 32.48
C PRO A 488 -18.84 -22.02 33.08
N ALA A 489 -18.58 -23.23 33.57
CA ALA A 489 -19.57 -23.98 34.34
C ALA A 489 -19.93 -23.22 35.64
N ASP A 490 -21.21 -23.24 36.01
CA ASP A 490 -21.67 -22.73 37.31
C ASP A 490 -20.99 -23.52 38.45
N GLU A 491 -20.40 -22.82 39.43
CA GLU A 491 -19.91 -23.43 40.68
C GLU A 491 -21.02 -23.67 41.72
#